data_AF-A0A923MV30-F1
#
_entry.id   AF-A0A923MV30-F1
#
_cell.length_a   1.000
_cell.length_b   1.000
_cell.length_c   1.000
_cell.angle_alpha   90.00
_cell.angle_beta   90.00
_cell.angle_gamma   90.00
#
_symmetry.space_group_name_H-M   'P 1'
#
loop_
_entity.id
_entity.type
_entity.pdbx_description
1 polymer ?
#
loop_
_entity_poly.entity_id
_entity_poly.type
_entity_poly.pdbx_seq_one_letter_code
_entity_poly.pdbx_strand_id
1 'polypeptide(L)'
;MLQPTPAATTRTISIASAYGEIVASEQVPASEFHAALRRFYNRAVHYANSVVVLDGVTQSRNSFLEFVRHFNDSAERAARLQHS
;
A
#
# COMPACT_ATOMS: atom_id res chain seq x y z
N MET A 1 -22.95 25.62 13.66
CA MET A 1 -22.35 24.41 14.24
C MET A 1 -21.42 23.83 13.18
N LEU A 2 -20.12 23.86 13.41
CA LEU A 2 -19.13 23.29 12.49
C LEU A 2 -19.15 21.77 12.67
N GLN A 3 -19.72 21.08 11.69
CA GLN A 3 -19.68 19.63 11.61
C GLN A 3 -18.21 19.21 11.45
N PRO A 4 -17.65 18.32 12.28
CA PRO A 4 -16.30 17.84 12.06
C PRO A 4 -16.29 17.10 10.72
N THR A 5 -15.57 17.65 9.75
CA THR A 5 -15.23 16.94 8.51
C THR A 5 -14.58 15.63 8.95
N PRO A 6 -15.00 14.45 8.46
CA PRO A 6 -14.30 13.22 8.79
C PRO A 6 -12.86 13.44 8.37
N ALA A 7 -11.93 13.51 9.32
CA ALA A 7 -10.51 13.66 9.02
C ALA A 7 -10.19 12.61 7.96
N ALA A 8 -9.84 13.05 6.74
CA ALA A 8 -9.59 12.14 5.64
C ALA A 8 -8.56 11.12 6.13
N THR A 9 -8.99 9.87 6.33
CA THR A 9 -8.15 8.86 6.98
C THR A 9 -6.90 8.69 6.13
N THR A 10 -5.78 9.23 6.60
CA THR A 10 -4.50 9.10 5.91
C THR A 10 -3.89 7.76 6.27
N ARG A 11 -3.23 7.15 5.29
CA ARG A 11 -2.55 5.86 5.37
C ARG A 11 -1.09 6.08 5.08
N THR A 12 -0.21 5.42 5.82
CA THR A 12 1.23 5.53 5.61
C THR A 12 1.75 4.25 5.01
N ILE A 13 2.57 4.39 3.96
CA ILE A 13 3.28 3.28 3.34
C ILE A 13 4.76 3.63 3.22
N SER A 14 5.62 2.73 3.67
CA SER A 14 7.07 2.92 3.61
C SER A 14 7.77 1.64 3.18
N ILE A 15 8.87 1.78 2.45
CA ILE A 15 9.86 0.71 2.22
C ILE A 15 11.04 1.07 3.10
N ALA A 16 11.48 0.12 3.91
CA ALA A 16 12.69 0.23 4.69
C ALA A 16 13.67 -0.89 4.34
N SER A 17 14.97 -0.62 4.48
CA SER A 17 15.98 -1.68 4.47
C SER A 17 15.79 -2.61 5.68
N ALA A 18 16.40 -3.79 5.65
CA ALA A 18 16.44 -4.68 6.81
C ALA A 18 17.03 -4.04 8.07
N TYR A 19 17.78 -2.94 7.94
CA TYR A 19 18.41 -2.20 9.03
C TYR A 19 17.58 -1.00 9.52
N GLY A 20 16.37 -0.81 8.97
CA GLY A 20 15.44 0.25 9.39
C GLY A 20 15.61 1.58 8.66
N GLU A 21 16.48 1.66 7.65
CA GLU A 21 16.60 2.87 6.82
C GLU A 21 15.41 2.99 5.88
N ILE A 22 14.66 4.10 5.96
CA ILE A 22 13.52 4.36 5.09
C ILE A 22 14.02 4.80 3.71
N VAL A 23 13.82 3.96 2.69
CA VAL A 23 14.23 4.25 1.30
C VAL A 23 13.12 4.97 0.52
N ALA A 24 11.87 4.77 0.90
CA ALA A 24 10.72 5.47 0.35
C ALA A 24 9.61 5.52 1.40
N SER A 25 8.93 6.65 1.53
CA SER A 25 7.76 6.79 2.40
C SER A 25 6.76 7.74 1.77
N GLU A 26 5.48 7.45 1.94
CA GLU A 26 4.39 8.25 1.44
C GLU A 26 3.22 8.19 2.41
N GLN A 27 2.62 9.34 2.71
CA GLN A 27 1.35 9.45 3.40
C GLN A 27 0.28 9.78 2.36
N VAL A 28 -0.72 8.91 2.23
CA VAL A 28 -1.75 9.02 1.20
C VAL A 28 -3.15 9.04 1.81
N PRO A 29 -4.12 9.75 1.22
CA PRO A 29 -5.51 9.61 1.59
C PRO A 29 -5.99 8.16 1.39
N ALA A 30 -6.92 7.67 2.22
CA ALA A 30 -7.48 6.33 2.07
C ALA A 30 -8.07 6.07 0.67
N SER A 31 -8.63 7.10 0.02
CA SER A 31 -9.14 7.02 -1.35
C SER A 31 -8.06 6.71 -2.40
N GLU A 32 -6.79 7.05 -2.12
CA GLU A 32 -5.66 6.84 -3.02
C GLU A 32 -4.79 5.64 -2.62
N PHE A 33 -5.15 4.95 -1.52
CA PHE A 33 -4.33 3.89 -0.96
C PHE A 33 -4.08 2.75 -1.96
N HIS A 34 -5.07 2.39 -2.78
CA HIS A 34 -4.91 1.39 -3.84
C HIS A 34 -3.85 1.81 -4.87
N ALA A 35 -3.90 3.06 -5.34
CA ALA A 35 -2.90 3.57 -6.27
C ALA A 35 -1.49 3.57 -5.65
N ALA A 36 -1.39 3.92 -4.36
CA ALA A 36 -0.14 3.88 -3.61
C ALA A 36 0.42 2.46 -3.48
N LEU A 37 -0.42 1.46 -3.17
CA LEU A 37 -0.01 0.04 -3.12
C LEU A 37 0.64 -0.39 -4.44
N ARG A 38 0.07 -0.01 -5.58
CA ARG A 38 0.62 -0.35 -6.90
C ARG A 38 1.97 0.35 -7.17
N ARG A 39 2.11 1.63 -6.80
CA ARG A 39 3.39 2.36 -6.90
C ARG A 39 4.48 1.68 -6.05
N PHE A 40 4.14 1.34 -4.81
CA PHE A 40 5.07 0.72 -3.88
C PHE A 40 5.38 -0.74 -4.24
N TYR A 41 4.45 -1.46 -4.84
CA TYR A 41 4.72 -2.78 -5.44
C TYR A 41 5.84 -2.69 -6.48
N ASN A 42 5.71 -1.79 -7.45
CA ASN A 42 6.72 -1.62 -8.50
C ASN A 42 8.08 -1.22 -7.92
N ARG A 43 8.12 -0.37 -6.89
CA ARG A 43 9.36 -0.03 -6.18
C ARG A 43 9.93 -1.24 -5.44
N ALA A 44 9.13 -1.91 -4.61
CA ALA A 44 9.56 -3.01 -3.74
C ALA A 44 10.11 -4.22 -4.52
N VAL A 45 9.70 -4.42 -5.79
CA VAL A 45 10.29 -5.43 -6.66
C VAL A 45 11.80 -5.25 -6.81
N HIS A 46 12.30 -4.00 -6.83
CA HIS A 46 13.72 -3.68 -7.02
C HIS A 46 14.54 -3.63 -5.73
N TYR A 47 13.90 -3.53 -4.55
CA TYR A 47 14.60 -3.47 -3.26
C TYR A 47 14.67 -4.85 -2.62
N ALA A 48 15.68 -5.65 -2.98
CA ALA A 48 15.95 -6.92 -2.32
C ALA A 48 16.24 -6.72 -0.82
N ASN A 49 15.83 -7.69 0.02
CA ASN A 49 16.02 -7.64 1.47
C ASN A 49 15.40 -6.41 2.17
N SER A 50 14.36 -5.82 1.58
CA SER A 50 13.58 -4.74 2.20
C SER A 50 12.37 -5.28 2.97
N VAL A 51 11.84 -4.44 3.84
CA VAL A 51 10.55 -4.61 4.51
C VAL A 51 9.62 -3.47 4.08
N VAL A 52 8.33 -3.72 4.14
CA VAL A 52 7.30 -2.70 3.90
C VAL A 52 6.57 -2.45 5.21
N VAL A 53 6.37 -1.18 5.54
CA VAL A 53 5.63 -0.74 6.72
C VAL A 53 4.33 -0.10 6.25
N LEU A 54 3.20 -0.67 6.64
CA LEU A 54 1.86 -0.14 6.37
C LEU A 54 1.22 0.30 7.68
N ASP A 55 0.97 1.60 7.85
CA ASP A 55 0.42 2.17 9.10
C ASP A 55 1.14 1.69 10.38
N GLY A 56 2.46 1.54 10.30
CA GLY A 56 3.29 1.05 11.41
C GLY A 56 3.40 -0.48 11.51
N VAL A 57 2.68 -1.24 10.69
CA VAL A 57 2.77 -2.70 10.62
C VAL A 57 3.87 -3.10 9.64
N THR A 58 4.94 -3.69 10.16
CA THR A 58 6.05 -4.21 9.35
C THR A 58 5.71 -5.57 8.75
N GLN A 59 5.99 -5.72 7.47
CA GLN A 59 5.78 -6.95 6.72
C GLN A 59 6.95 -7.18 5.76
N SER A 60 7.23 -8.45 5.46
CA SER A 60 8.29 -8.79 4.53
C SER A 60 7.94 -8.26 3.13
N ARG A 61 8.96 -7.92 2.33
CA ARG A 61 8.78 -7.60 0.90
C ARG A 61 7.95 -8.67 0.20
N ASN A 62 8.26 -9.94 0.40
CA ASN A 62 7.59 -11.03 -0.33
C ASN A 62 6.10 -11.10 0.02
N SER A 63 5.77 -11.06 1.32
CA SER A 63 4.37 -11.02 1.78
C SER A 63 3.63 -9.81 1.22
N PHE A 64 4.27 -8.64 1.16
CA PHE A 64 3.69 -7.45 0.57
C PHE A 64 3.43 -7.62 -0.94
N LEU A 65 4.39 -8.15 -1.70
CA LEU A 65 4.22 -8.39 -3.14
C LEU A 65 3.07 -9.36 -3.41
N GLU A 66 3.00 -10.45 -2.65
CA GLU A 66 1.90 -11.41 -2.77
C GLU A 66 0.55 -10.78 -2.42
N PHE A 67 0.48 -10.02 -1.32
CA PHE A 67 -0.73 -9.30 -0.92
C PHE A 67 -1.23 -8.37 -2.03
N VAL A 68 -0.37 -7.50 -2.57
CA VAL A 68 -0.78 -6.55 -3.62
C VAL A 68 -1.19 -7.27 -4.90
N ARG A 69 -0.53 -8.37 -5.24
CA ARG A 69 -0.93 -9.22 -6.39
C ARG A 69 -2.35 -9.77 -6.20
N HIS A 70 -2.64 -10.37 -5.05
CA HIS A 70 -3.98 -10.90 -4.75
C HIS A 70 -5.04 -9.81 -4.66
N PHE A 71 -4.70 -8.65 -4.10
CA PHE A 71 -5.58 -7.49 -4.01
C PHE A 71 -5.98 -6.99 -5.41
N ASN A 72 -5.01 -6.80 -6.32
CA ASN A 72 -5.27 -6.36 -7.68
C ASN A 72 -6.09 -7.39 -8.47
N ASP A 73 -5.73 -8.67 -8.38
CA ASP A 73 -6.47 -9.74 -9.06
C ASP A 73 -7.94 -9.83 -8.58
N SER A 74 -8.17 -9.65 -7.27
CA SER A 74 -9.52 -9.61 -6.71
C SER A 74 -10.30 -8.38 -7.17
N ALA A 75 -9.66 -7.20 -7.22
CA ALA A 75 -10.26 -5.97 -7.71
C ALA A 75 -10.61 -6.07 -9.21
N GLU A 76 -9.73 -6.66 -10.03
CA GLU A 76 -9.96 -6.92 -11.44
C GLU A 76 -11.13 -7.90 -11.64
N ARG A 77 -11.21 -8.96 -10.84
CA ARG A 77 -12.35 -9.91 -10.88
C ARG A 77 -13.66 -9.25 -10.48
N ALA A 78 -13.68 -8.43 -9.42
CA ALA A 78 -14.87 -7.70 -9.00
C ALA A 78 -15.35 -6.72 -10.08
N ALA A 79 -14.43 -6.00 -10.73
CA ALA A 79 -14.75 -5.07 -11.82
C ALA A 79 -15.34 -5.78 -13.05
N ARG A 80 -14.89 -7.01 -13.35
CA ARG A 80 -15.45 -7.81 -14.46
C ARG A 80 -16.87 -8.32 -14.17
N LEU A 81 -17.16 -8.69 -12.92
CA LEU A 81 -18.48 -9.16 -12.50
C LEU A 81 -19.54 -8.04 -12.50
N GLN A 82 -19.16 -6.79 -12.30
CA GLN A 82 -20.08 -5.64 -12.35
C GLN A 82 -20.41 -5.17 -13.77
N HIS A 83 -19.63 -5.58 -14.78
CA HIS A 83 -19.83 -5.27 -16.19
C HIS A 83 -20.43 -6.44 -16.99
N SER A 84 -20.87 -7.51 -16.32
CA SER A 84 -21.63 -8.63 -16.92
C SER A 84 -23.09 -8.54 -16.49
#